data_AF-A0A950EBS4-F1
#
_entry.id   AF-A0A950EBS4-F1
#
_cell.length_a   1.000
_cell.length_b   1.000
_cell.length_c   1.000
_cell.angle_alpha   90.00
_cell.angle_beta   90.00
_cell.angle_gamma   90.00
#
_symmetry.space_group_name_H-M   'P 1'
#
loop_
_entity.id
_entity.type
_entity.pdbx_description
1 polymer ?
#
loop_
_entity_poly.entity_id
_entity_poly.type
_entity_poly.pdbx_seq_one_letter_code
_entity_poly.pdbx_strand_id
1 'polypeptide(L)'
;MWPDTQRTIASRPAPHRRFVPMSGLGAGRPGLLYPGEPENCRRDALHFLLILGHLGLLLTVFKVFRIEGRAFQMLATLALAALPVHYVLPFRWKKPAFVLTSLLGLTWVFGAATSACVTALAAILIGVCFLPIAWHARVAILAALAVAFGVATTRPGPLAAAIPDNVWPILATMFMFRMIVYAYELKHARRPETLVDTLSYFFLLPNYCFLHFPVVDYRTFQRGYFAREVHALQRAGLRMMFRGTVHLLLYRLVYHELLIPAEEVRNAATLAGYLVCNYLLYLRVSGQFHMACGMLHLFGFQLPETHHHYLLATGFTDYWRRINIYWKDFMVRIVFNPVVFRLKRRPQPVALAAATLAVFLSTWLLHAYQSFWLRGTWGLGAPDALFWGILGVLVLINVQLDARGTRARAPRSATPSPRRVAVRALKVAGTFTTIALLWSLWSSPSVGAWLEMLHRGARIADSATDIRDLVAGMISSAA
;
A
#
# COMPACT_ATOMS: atom_id res chain seq x y z
N MET A 1 15.00 -32.00 23.13
CA MET A 1 14.17 -32.75 22.17
C MET A 1 12.73 -32.40 22.50
N TRP A 2 12.16 -31.40 21.81
CA TRP A 2 10.82 -30.86 22.14
C TRP A 2 9.79 -31.44 21.16
N PRO A 3 8.62 -31.90 21.62
CA PRO A 3 7.62 -32.50 20.75
C PRO A 3 7.04 -31.48 19.77
N ASP A 4 6.91 -31.93 18.52
CA ASP A 4 6.24 -31.28 17.42
C ASP A 4 4.86 -30.73 17.81
N THR A 5 4.75 -29.41 17.85
CA THR A 5 3.46 -28.70 17.79
C THR A 5 3.44 -27.81 16.56
N GLN A 6 3.72 -28.41 15.40
CA GLN A 6 3.15 -27.95 14.13
C GLN A 6 1.63 -28.15 14.16
N ARG A 7 0.90 -27.20 14.76
CA ARG A 7 -0.53 -27.04 14.50
C ARG A 7 -0.79 -25.62 14.02
N THR A 8 -0.42 -25.43 12.76
CA THR A 8 -0.77 -24.34 11.88
C THR A 8 -2.31 -24.18 11.85
N ILE A 9 -2.82 -23.17 12.55
CA ILE A 9 -3.81 -22.30 11.90
C ILE A 9 -3.20 -22.01 10.54
N ALA A 10 -3.89 -22.29 9.44
CA ALA A 10 -3.43 -21.86 8.12
C ALA A 10 -3.41 -20.32 8.13
N SER A 11 -2.38 -19.74 8.72
CA SER A 11 -1.90 -18.42 8.38
C SER A 11 -1.70 -18.53 6.88
N ARG A 12 -2.44 -17.72 6.12
CA ARG A 12 -2.09 -17.52 4.71
C ARG A 12 -0.56 -17.37 4.70
N PRO A 13 0.19 -18.15 3.89
CA PRO A 13 1.64 -18.15 3.96
C PRO A 13 2.13 -16.70 3.95
N ALA A 14 3.22 -16.41 4.68
CA ALA A 14 3.87 -15.12 4.55
C ALA A 14 4.02 -14.79 3.05
N PRO A 15 3.81 -13.55 2.58
CA PRO A 15 3.70 -13.25 1.15
C PRO A 15 4.85 -13.84 0.31
N HIS A 16 6.08 -13.84 0.84
CA HIS A 16 7.26 -14.44 0.21
C HIS A 16 7.20 -15.98 0.05
N ARG A 17 6.32 -16.68 0.78
CA ARG A 17 6.02 -18.11 0.65
C ARG A 17 4.76 -18.40 -0.16
N ARG A 18 3.96 -17.38 -0.53
CA ARG A 18 2.78 -17.57 -1.40
C ARG A 18 3.17 -17.72 -2.86
N PHE A 19 4.29 -17.11 -3.24
CA PHE A 19 4.83 -17.19 -4.59
C PHE A 19 6.02 -18.13 -4.56
N VAL A 20 5.87 -19.27 -5.21
CA VAL A 20 6.97 -20.18 -5.45
C VAL A 20 7.72 -19.65 -6.68
N PRO A 21 9.06 -19.48 -6.62
CA PRO A 21 9.84 -19.18 -7.82
C PRO A 21 9.54 -20.21 -8.91
N MET A 22 9.59 -19.82 -10.19
CA MET A 22 9.31 -20.74 -11.30
C MET A 22 10.05 -22.08 -11.12
N SER A 23 9.32 -23.20 -11.22
CA SER A 23 9.91 -24.52 -11.47
C SER A 23 10.54 -24.52 -12.87
N GLY A 24 11.70 -25.18 -13.01
CA GLY A 24 12.68 -24.96 -14.07
C GLY A 24 12.21 -25.00 -15.53
N LEU A 25 13.13 -24.58 -16.41
CA LEU A 25 13.00 -24.52 -17.87
C LEU A 25 12.48 -25.85 -18.42
N GLY A 26 11.23 -25.88 -18.89
CA GLY A 26 10.67 -27.05 -19.56
C GLY A 26 11.39 -27.31 -20.88
N ALA A 27 11.80 -28.56 -21.12
CA ALA A 27 12.33 -28.99 -22.41
C ALA A 27 11.31 -28.70 -23.52
N GLY A 28 11.80 -28.27 -24.68
CA GLY A 28 11.05 -27.72 -25.80
C GLY A 28 9.73 -28.44 -26.09
N ARG A 29 8.62 -27.81 -25.67
CA ARG A 29 7.26 -28.21 -26.01
C ARG A 29 6.71 -27.28 -27.11
N PRO A 30 5.84 -27.77 -28.01
CA PRO A 30 5.24 -26.94 -29.05
C PRO A 30 4.44 -25.77 -28.45
N GLY A 31 4.63 -24.55 -28.98
CA GLY A 31 3.83 -23.36 -28.61
C GLY A 31 4.56 -22.25 -27.85
N LEU A 32 5.87 -22.37 -27.61
CA LEU A 32 6.72 -21.26 -27.16
C LEU A 32 7.33 -20.54 -28.37
N LEU A 33 7.33 -19.20 -28.35
CA LEU A 33 7.89 -18.39 -29.44
C LEU A 33 9.43 -18.44 -29.45
N TYR A 34 10.05 -18.55 -28.27
CA TYR A 34 11.50 -18.65 -28.15
C TYR A 34 11.93 -19.94 -27.43
N PRO A 35 13.03 -20.58 -27.84
CA PRO A 35 13.57 -21.75 -27.16
C PRO A 35 13.93 -21.46 -25.70
N GLY A 36 13.56 -22.37 -24.79
CA GLY A 36 13.90 -22.28 -23.37
C GLY A 36 13.17 -21.17 -22.61
N GLU A 37 12.02 -20.69 -23.10
CA GLU A 37 11.20 -19.80 -22.29
C GLU A 37 10.39 -20.52 -21.22
N PRO A 38 10.07 -19.85 -20.09
CA PRO A 38 9.18 -20.42 -19.09
C PRO A 38 7.79 -20.70 -19.67
N GLU A 39 7.17 -21.83 -19.30
CA GLU A 39 5.80 -22.19 -19.73
C GLU A 39 4.77 -21.12 -19.35
N ASN A 40 4.98 -20.43 -18.22
CA ASN A 40 4.15 -19.31 -17.77
C ASN A 40 4.14 -18.12 -18.74
N CYS A 41 5.08 -18.04 -19.68
CA CYS A 41 5.16 -17.00 -20.71
C CYS A 41 4.54 -17.42 -22.05
N ARG A 42 3.81 -18.54 -22.10
CA ARG A 42 3.14 -19.00 -23.31
C ARG A 42 2.21 -17.92 -23.86
N ARG A 43 2.26 -17.73 -25.18
CA ARG A 43 1.52 -16.69 -25.89
C ARG A 43 0.27 -17.29 -26.54
N ASP A 44 -0.81 -16.54 -26.48
CA ASP A 44 -2.12 -16.79 -27.05
C ASP A 44 -2.72 -15.43 -27.45
N ALA A 45 -2.78 -15.19 -28.76
CA ALA A 45 -3.18 -13.90 -29.30
C ALA A 45 -4.62 -13.53 -28.93
N LEU A 46 -5.55 -14.49 -28.91
CA LEU A 46 -6.95 -14.23 -28.59
C LEU A 46 -7.09 -13.75 -27.14
N HIS A 47 -6.52 -14.50 -26.20
CA HIS A 47 -6.56 -14.12 -24.79
C HIS A 47 -5.88 -12.78 -24.53
N PHE A 48 -4.79 -12.49 -25.25
CA PHE A 48 -4.07 -11.23 -25.13
C PHE A 48 -4.83 -10.04 -25.72
N LEU A 49 -5.48 -10.21 -26.88
CA LEU A 49 -6.33 -9.18 -27.49
C LEU A 49 -7.52 -8.81 -26.59
N LEU A 50 -8.14 -9.79 -25.92
CA LEU A 50 -9.17 -9.53 -24.91
C LEU A 50 -8.66 -8.71 -23.72
N ILE A 51 -7.42 -8.98 -23.28
CA ILE A 51 -6.75 -8.21 -22.22
C ILE A 51 -6.50 -6.77 -22.67
N LEU A 52 -6.01 -6.56 -23.90
CA LEU A 52 -5.82 -5.23 -24.48
C LEU A 52 -7.14 -4.47 -24.62
N GLY A 53 -8.19 -5.14 -25.11
CA GLY A 53 -9.53 -4.56 -25.21
C GLY A 53 -10.07 -4.10 -23.85
N HIS A 54 -9.93 -4.92 -22.81
CA HIS A 54 -10.34 -4.54 -21.45
C HIS A 54 -9.50 -3.39 -20.88
N LEU A 55 -8.18 -3.38 -21.11
CA LEU A 55 -7.32 -2.27 -20.72
C LEU A 55 -7.71 -0.98 -21.45
N GLY A 56 -7.99 -1.04 -22.76
CA GLY A 56 -8.47 0.09 -23.55
C GLY A 56 -9.82 0.64 -23.05
N LEU A 57 -10.74 -0.24 -22.65
CA LEU A 57 -12.00 0.15 -22.02
C LEU A 57 -11.75 0.87 -20.68
N LEU A 58 -10.86 0.33 -19.82
CA LEU A 58 -10.48 1.00 -18.57
C LEU A 58 -9.87 2.38 -18.84
N LEU A 59 -8.98 2.52 -19.83
CA LEU A 59 -8.43 3.82 -20.22
C LEU A 59 -9.52 4.80 -20.68
N THR A 60 -10.53 4.31 -21.40
CA THR A 60 -11.69 5.12 -21.80
C THR A 60 -12.44 5.61 -20.58
N VAL A 61 -12.72 4.74 -19.61
CA VAL A 61 -13.32 5.11 -18.31
C VAL A 61 -12.44 6.13 -17.59
N PHE A 62 -11.12 5.94 -17.57
CA PHE A 62 -10.21 6.86 -16.93
C PHE A 62 -10.28 8.24 -17.57
N LYS A 63 -10.40 8.32 -18.89
CA LYS A 63 -10.50 9.59 -19.62
C LYS A 63 -11.86 10.27 -19.40
N VAL A 64 -12.96 9.54 -19.54
CA VAL A 64 -14.33 10.06 -19.41
C VAL A 64 -14.58 10.58 -18.00
N PHE A 65 -14.29 9.77 -16.99
CA PHE A 65 -14.45 10.17 -15.60
C PHE A 65 -13.27 10.99 -15.08
N ARG A 66 -12.25 11.28 -15.91
CA ARG A 66 -11.01 11.98 -15.51
C ARG A 66 -10.38 11.37 -14.26
N ILE A 67 -10.31 10.03 -14.16
CA ILE A 67 -9.72 9.33 -13.01
C ILE A 67 -8.26 9.74 -12.85
N GLU A 68 -7.92 10.24 -11.67
CA GLU A 68 -6.59 10.78 -11.34
C GLU A 68 -6.09 11.87 -12.32
N GLY A 69 -4.88 12.38 -12.09
CA GLY A 69 -4.33 13.50 -12.87
C GLY A 69 -3.75 13.09 -14.24
N ARG A 70 -3.27 14.10 -14.98
CA ARG A 70 -2.59 13.95 -16.28
C ARG A 70 -1.49 12.89 -16.27
N ALA A 71 -0.65 12.87 -15.23
CA ALA A 71 0.43 11.91 -15.08
C ALA A 71 -0.07 10.45 -15.13
N PHE A 72 -1.18 10.14 -14.45
CA PHE A 72 -1.76 8.80 -14.48
C PHE A 72 -2.24 8.42 -15.87
N GLN A 73 -2.93 9.33 -16.58
CA GLN A 73 -3.41 9.10 -17.94
C GLN A 73 -2.25 8.80 -18.91
N MET A 74 -1.15 9.56 -18.80
CA MET A 74 0.05 9.35 -19.61
C MET A 74 0.66 7.97 -19.35
N LEU A 75 0.80 7.56 -18.08
CA LEU A 75 1.38 6.25 -17.74
C LEU A 75 0.46 5.08 -18.07
N ALA A 76 -0.87 5.24 -17.94
CA ALA A 76 -1.82 4.23 -18.37
C ALA A 76 -1.78 4.03 -19.89
N THR A 77 -1.67 5.13 -20.65
CA THR A 77 -1.48 5.11 -22.11
C THR A 77 -0.14 4.47 -22.48
N LEU A 78 0.94 4.83 -21.79
CA LEU A 78 2.25 4.20 -21.98
C LEU A 78 2.19 2.70 -21.69
N ALA A 79 1.51 2.29 -20.63
CA ALA A 79 1.34 0.89 -20.28
C ALA A 79 0.57 0.13 -21.38
N LEU A 80 -0.51 0.70 -21.92
CA LEU A 80 -1.24 0.11 -23.05
C LEU A 80 -0.35 -0.03 -24.29
N ALA A 81 0.45 0.99 -24.62
CA ALA A 81 1.34 0.97 -25.79
C ALA A 81 2.52 0.01 -25.62
N ALA A 82 3.11 -0.08 -24.42
CA ALA A 82 4.26 -0.93 -24.14
C ALA A 82 3.89 -2.40 -23.95
N LEU A 83 2.65 -2.71 -23.53
CA LEU A 83 2.23 -4.07 -23.20
C LEU A 83 2.33 -5.06 -24.38
N PRO A 84 1.92 -4.73 -25.62
CA PRO A 84 2.14 -5.60 -26.80
C PRO A 84 3.60 -5.93 -27.03
N VAL A 85 4.48 -4.91 -26.98
CA VAL A 85 5.93 -5.08 -27.14
C VAL A 85 6.49 -5.98 -26.03
N HIS A 86 6.15 -5.68 -24.78
CA HIS A 86 6.56 -6.49 -23.63
C HIS A 86 6.05 -7.93 -23.71
N TYR A 87 4.85 -8.16 -24.24
CA TYR A 87 4.26 -9.48 -24.39
C TYR A 87 5.01 -10.34 -25.40
N VAL A 88 5.34 -9.78 -26.58
CA VAL A 88 6.04 -10.53 -27.62
C VAL A 88 7.51 -10.78 -27.28
N LEU A 89 8.19 -9.86 -26.59
CA LEU A 89 9.64 -9.94 -26.30
C LEU A 89 10.06 -11.27 -25.65
N PRO A 90 11.29 -11.77 -25.93
CA PRO A 90 11.85 -12.92 -25.23
C PRO A 90 11.92 -12.68 -23.71
N PHE A 91 11.75 -13.73 -22.92
CA PHE A 91 11.72 -13.64 -21.45
C PHE A 91 12.89 -12.84 -20.84
N ARG A 92 14.12 -13.04 -21.35
CA ARG A 92 15.32 -12.31 -20.91
C ARG A 92 15.24 -10.78 -21.08
N TRP A 93 14.47 -10.32 -22.06
CA TRP A 93 14.31 -8.89 -22.38
C TRP A 93 13.11 -8.24 -21.72
N LYS A 94 12.22 -9.02 -21.08
CA LYS A 94 11.01 -8.49 -20.45
C LYS A 94 11.30 -7.52 -19.29
N LYS A 95 12.21 -7.86 -18.35
CA LYS A 95 12.61 -6.92 -17.27
C LYS A 95 13.36 -5.69 -17.80
N PRO A 96 14.37 -5.80 -18.69
CA PRO A 96 14.99 -4.63 -19.31
C PRO A 96 13.99 -3.72 -20.03
N ALA A 97 13.04 -4.29 -20.78
CA ALA A 97 11.99 -3.53 -21.45
C ALA A 97 11.05 -2.82 -20.46
N PHE A 98 10.72 -3.45 -19.33
CA PHE A 98 9.99 -2.80 -18.26
C PHE A 98 10.76 -1.62 -17.66
N VAL A 99 12.07 -1.79 -17.39
CA VAL A 99 12.93 -0.69 -16.90
C VAL A 99 12.97 0.46 -17.90
N LEU A 100 13.16 0.17 -19.18
CA LEU A 100 13.13 1.18 -20.24
C LEU A 100 11.77 1.90 -20.29
N THR A 101 10.68 1.15 -20.22
CA THR A 101 9.32 1.71 -20.18
C THR A 101 9.14 2.62 -18.96
N SER A 102 9.63 2.24 -17.79
CA SER A 102 9.61 3.09 -16.59
C SER A 102 10.43 4.37 -16.76
N LEU A 103 11.63 4.30 -17.33
CA LEU A 103 12.46 5.49 -17.58
C LEU A 103 11.83 6.44 -18.62
N LEU A 104 11.21 5.88 -19.65
CA LEU A 104 10.41 6.65 -20.61
C LEU A 104 9.19 7.30 -19.93
N GLY A 105 8.52 6.58 -19.02
CA GLY A 105 7.42 7.11 -18.23
C GLY A 105 7.83 8.28 -17.33
N LEU A 106 8.97 8.14 -16.63
CA LEU A 106 9.58 9.21 -15.83
C LEU A 106 9.85 10.46 -16.69
N THR A 107 10.48 10.27 -17.86
CA THR A 107 10.80 11.34 -18.83
C THR A 107 9.54 11.98 -19.39
N TRP A 108 8.52 11.19 -19.72
CA TRP A 108 7.30 11.70 -20.32
C TRP A 108 6.48 12.52 -19.31
N VAL A 109 6.38 12.06 -18.06
CA VAL A 109 5.59 12.74 -17.02
C VAL A 109 6.28 13.99 -16.49
N PHE A 110 7.60 13.94 -16.25
CA PHE A 110 8.32 15.00 -15.53
C PHE A 110 9.30 15.80 -16.39
N GLY A 111 9.52 15.40 -17.64
CA GLY A 111 10.48 16.03 -18.54
C GLY A 111 11.91 15.52 -18.38
N ALA A 112 12.77 15.87 -19.34
CA ALA A 112 14.13 15.35 -19.42
C ALA A 112 15.03 15.81 -18.25
N ALA A 113 14.94 17.08 -17.84
CA ALA A 113 15.76 17.64 -16.77
C ALA A 113 15.53 16.93 -15.42
N THR A 114 14.28 16.89 -14.95
CA THR A 114 13.92 16.16 -13.71
C THR A 114 14.33 14.69 -13.80
N SER A 115 14.11 14.04 -14.95
CA SER A 115 14.42 12.62 -15.14
C SER A 115 15.91 12.32 -15.09
N ALA A 116 16.74 13.20 -15.66
CA ALA A 116 18.19 13.11 -15.58
C ALA A 116 18.66 13.22 -14.12
N CYS A 117 18.17 14.21 -13.37
CA CYS A 117 18.49 14.39 -11.95
C CYS A 117 18.06 13.17 -11.11
N VAL A 118 16.81 12.72 -11.25
CA VAL A 118 16.29 11.54 -10.53
C VAL A 118 17.13 10.31 -10.85
N THR A 119 17.44 10.07 -12.12
CA THR A 119 18.22 8.89 -12.54
C THR A 119 19.66 8.94 -12.03
N ALA A 120 20.29 10.11 -12.03
CA ALA A 120 21.64 10.29 -11.48
C ALA A 120 21.67 10.03 -9.96
N LEU A 121 20.75 10.61 -9.20
CA LEU A 121 20.65 10.40 -7.75
C LEU A 121 20.28 8.94 -7.42
N ALA A 122 19.39 8.33 -8.20
CA ALA A 122 19.06 6.91 -8.10
C ALA A 122 20.29 6.02 -8.35
N ALA A 123 21.12 6.35 -9.35
CA ALA A 123 22.34 5.63 -9.65
C ALA A 123 23.35 5.70 -8.49
N ILE A 124 23.47 6.84 -7.81
CA ILE A 124 24.29 6.99 -6.60
C ILE A 124 23.80 6.05 -5.49
N LEU A 125 22.50 6.11 -5.16
CA LEU A 125 21.91 5.28 -4.11
C LEU A 125 22.04 3.78 -4.41
N ILE A 126 21.79 3.38 -5.65
CA ILE A 126 21.96 2.00 -6.10
C ILE A 126 23.44 1.61 -6.07
N GLY A 127 24.34 2.47 -6.57
CA GLY A 127 25.78 2.22 -6.59
C GLY A 127 26.36 1.92 -5.21
N VAL A 128 25.93 2.65 -4.17
CA VAL A 128 26.31 2.38 -2.78
C VAL A 128 25.94 0.95 -2.34
N CYS A 129 24.81 0.42 -2.82
CA CYS A 129 24.40 -0.95 -2.52
C CYS A 129 25.34 -2.01 -3.13
N PHE A 130 26.01 -1.69 -4.23
CA PHE A 130 26.93 -2.57 -4.94
C PHE A 130 28.40 -2.44 -4.51
N LEU A 131 28.76 -1.44 -3.70
CA LEU A 131 30.13 -1.25 -3.22
C LEU A 131 30.63 -2.50 -2.47
N PRO A 132 31.86 -3.00 -2.72
CA PRO A 132 32.40 -4.19 -2.07
C PRO A 132 32.88 -3.94 -0.62
N ILE A 133 32.13 -3.16 0.15
CA ILE A 133 32.42 -2.82 1.55
C ILE A 133 31.46 -3.54 2.51
N ALA A 134 31.75 -3.48 3.80
CA ALA A 134 30.92 -4.07 4.85
C ALA A 134 29.47 -3.53 4.80
N TRP A 135 28.50 -4.40 5.05
CA TRP A 135 27.07 -4.06 5.00
C TRP A 135 26.72 -2.84 5.86
N HIS A 136 27.27 -2.77 7.08
CA HIS A 136 27.06 -1.65 7.99
C HIS A 136 27.57 -0.32 7.41
N ALA A 137 28.69 -0.33 6.69
CA ALA A 137 29.21 0.86 6.02
C ALA A 137 28.30 1.32 4.88
N ARG A 138 27.75 0.38 4.07
CA ARG A 138 26.76 0.72 3.02
C ARG A 138 25.52 1.38 3.62
N VAL A 139 24.99 0.81 4.71
CA VAL A 139 23.83 1.38 5.42
C VAL A 139 24.14 2.76 6.00
N ALA A 140 25.33 2.94 6.58
CA ALA A 140 25.75 4.24 7.11
C ALA A 140 25.85 5.31 6.01
N ILE A 141 26.43 4.96 4.85
CA ILE A 141 26.51 5.87 3.69
C ILE A 141 25.10 6.20 3.18
N LEU A 142 24.21 5.21 3.03
CA LEU A 142 22.82 5.46 2.61
C LEU A 142 22.07 6.37 3.59
N ALA A 143 22.28 6.18 4.89
CA ALA A 143 21.69 7.04 5.93
C ALA A 143 22.25 8.46 5.85
N ALA A 144 23.57 8.62 5.68
CA ALA A 144 24.22 9.91 5.51
C ALA A 144 23.72 10.64 4.25
N LEU A 145 23.55 9.93 3.13
CA LEU A 145 22.96 10.48 1.90
C LEU A 145 21.51 10.92 2.10
N ALA A 146 20.70 10.10 2.79
CA ALA A 146 19.32 10.48 3.09
C ALA A 146 19.23 11.75 3.95
N VAL A 147 20.12 11.90 4.94
CA VAL A 147 20.23 13.13 5.75
C VAL A 147 20.69 14.30 4.89
N ALA A 148 21.75 14.12 4.07
CA ALA A 148 22.26 15.17 3.19
C ALA A 148 21.19 15.67 2.21
N PHE A 149 20.43 14.76 1.62
CA PHE A 149 19.30 15.10 0.74
C PHE A 149 18.20 15.85 1.51
N GLY A 150 17.86 15.44 2.73
CA GLY A 150 16.86 16.15 3.56
C GLY A 150 17.32 17.54 4.02
N VAL A 151 18.63 17.74 4.22
CA VAL A 151 19.19 19.07 4.46
C VAL A 151 19.10 19.92 3.19
N ALA A 152 19.41 19.34 2.03
CA ALA A 152 19.31 20.03 0.74
C ALA A 152 17.86 20.44 0.39
N THR A 153 16.84 19.70 0.86
CA THR A 153 15.43 20.09 0.64
C THR A 153 14.96 21.24 1.52
N THR A 154 15.66 21.53 2.63
CA THR A 154 15.21 22.53 3.62
C THR A 154 16.09 23.77 3.66
N ARG A 155 17.29 23.72 3.08
CA ARG A 155 18.24 24.83 3.08
C ARG A 155 18.49 25.33 1.67
N PRO A 156 18.37 26.65 1.42
CA PRO A 156 18.80 27.23 0.17
C PRO A 156 20.33 27.09 0.04
N GLY A 157 20.77 26.62 -1.12
CA GLY A 157 22.18 26.44 -1.43
C GLY A 157 22.38 26.08 -2.90
N PRO A 158 23.62 26.06 -3.39
CA PRO A 158 23.91 25.84 -4.82
C PRO A 158 23.35 24.53 -5.35
N LEU A 159 23.40 23.46 -4.54
CA LEU A 159 22.84 22.15 -4.88
C LEU A 159 21.31 22.17 -4.93
N ALA A 160 20.66 22.89 -4.00
CA ALA A 160 19.21 23.04 -4.00
C ALA A 160 18.72 23.87 -5.19
N ALA A 161 19.49 24.89 -5.60
CA ALA A 161 19.18 25.70 -6.79
C ALA A 161 19.34 24.95 -8.11
N ALA A 162 20.22 23.94 -8.17
CA ALA A 162 20.50 23.17 -9.38
C ALA A 162 19.52 21.99 -9.60
N ILE A 163 18.80 21.55 -8.56
CA ILE A 163 17.92 20.39 -8.61
C ILE A 163 16.47 20.86 -8.59
N PRO A 164 15.64 20.51 -9.60
CA PRO A 164 14.23 20.86 -9.59
C PRO A 164 13.50 20.34 -8.33
N ASP A 165 12.65 21.15 -7.72
CA ASP A 165 11.98 20.82 -6.44
C ASP A 165 11.19 19.51 -6.46
N ASN A 166 10.64 19.15 -7.63
CA ASN A 166 9.88 17.91 -7.81
C ASN A 166 10.76 16.63 -7.75
N VAL A 167 12.09 16.74 -7.88
CA VAL A 167 13.02 15.59 -7.83
C VAL A 167 12.96 14.90 -6.47
N TRP A 168 12.90 15.66 -5.38
CA TRP A 168 12.94 15.13 -4.02
C TRP A 168 11.76 14.20 -3.68
N PRO A 169 10.49 14.61 -3.84
CA PRO A 169 9.36 13.72 -3.57
C PRO A 169 9.34 12.51 -4.51
N ILE A 170 9.77 12.65 -5.78
CA ILE A 170 9.88 11.54 -6.74
C ILE A 170 10.94 10.53 -6.28
N LEU A 171 12.15 10.99 -5.97
CA LEU A 171 13.23 10.13 -5.50
C LEU A 171 12.84 9.46 -4.17
N ALA A 172 12.20 10.21 -3.27
CA ALA A 172 11.79 9.68 -1.99
C ALA A 172 10.73 8.58 -2.14
N THR A 173 9.69 8.77 -2.95
CA THR A 173 8.71 7.68 -3.20
C THR A 173 9.35 6.46 -3.87
N MET A 174 10.42 6.68 -4.65
CA MET A 174 11.21 5.61 -5.24
C MET A 174 11.99 4.80 -4.20
N PHE A 175 12.66 5.50 -3.27
CA PHE A 175 13.69 4.88 -2.45
C PHE A 175 13.34 4.75 -0.97
N MET A 176 12.55 5.64 -0.35
CA MET A 176 12.38 5.76 1.12
C MET A 176 12.33 4.40 1.86
N PHE A 177 11.22 3.69 1.78
CA PHE A 177 10.99 2.43 2.49
C PHE A 177 11.54 1.24 1.70
N ARG A 178 11.54 1.32 0.36
CA ARG A 178 12.05 0.24 -0.49
C ARG A 178 13.55 0.05 -0.34
N MET A 179 14.32 1.10 -0.07
CA MET A 179 15.74 1.04 0.25
C MET A 179 15.98 0.36 1.58
N ILE A 180 15.16 0.63 2.61
CA ILE A 180 15.23 -0.09 3.89
C ILE A 180 15.01 -1.59 3.67
N VAL A 181 13.96 -1.95 2.93
CA VAL A 181 13.68 -3.36 2.57
C VAL A 181 14.84 -3.96 1.79
N TYR A 182 15.31 -3.27 0.76
CA TYR A 182 16.36 -3.76 -0.12
C TYR A 182 17.69 -3.96 0.63
N ALA A 183 18.12 -3.00 1.43
CA ALA A 183 19.32 -3.12 2.26
C ALA A 183 19.20 -4.26 3.28
N TYR A 184 18.01 -4.46 3.87
CA TYR A 184 17.74 -5.60 4.74
C TYR A 184 17.84 -6.94 4.00
N GLU A 185 17.40 -6.99 2.74
CA GLU A 185 17.54 -8.19 1.90
C GLU A 185 18.97 -8.50 1.51
N LEU A 186 19.75 -7.46 1.17
CA LEU A 186 21.15 -7.62 0.82
C LEU A 186 21.98 -8.20 1.97
N LYS A 187 21.61 -7.90 3.22
CA LYS A 187 22.26 -8.49 4.41
C LYS A 187 22.16 -10.02 4.44
N HIS A 188 21.05 -10.56 3.95
CA HIS A 188 20.74 -11.99 4.03
C HIS A 188 20.81 -12.67 2.65
N ALA A 189 21.25 -11.95 1.62
CA ALA A 189 21.36 -12.44 0.27
C ALA A 189 22.52 -13.45 0.18
N ARG A 190 22.24 -14.62 -0.41
CA ARG A 190 23.26 -15.65 -0.63
C ARG A 190 24.12 -15.37 -1.87
N ARG A 191 23.62 -14.54 -2.78
CA ARG A 191 24.29 -14.14 -4.02
C ARG A 191 24.04 -12.65 -4.26
N PRO A 192 24.96 -11.94 -4.94
CA PRO A 192 24.71 -10.57 -5.39
C PRO A 192 23.45 -10.51 -6.26
N GLU A 193 22.64 -9.48 -6.05
CA GLU A 193 21.49 -9.20 -6.92
C GLU A 193 21.96 -8.63 -8.25
N THR A 194 21.23 -8.88 -9.33
CA THR A 194 21.58 -8.33 -10.64
C THR A 194 21.18 -6.86 -10.74
N LEU A 195 21.88 -6.10 -11.60
CA LEU A 195 21.53 -4.70 -11.85
C LEU A 195 20.11 -4.56 -12.39
N VAL A 196 19.69 -5.43 -13.32
CA VAL A 196 18.34 -5.40 -13.89
C VAL A 196 17.27 -5.70 -12.85
N ASP A 197 17.51 -6.64 -11.94
CA ASP A 197 16.57 -6.94 -10.83
C ASP A 197 16.45 -5.76 -9.86
N THR A 198 17.55 -5.04 -9.65
CA THR A 198 17.59 -3.84 -8.81
C THR A 198 16.86 -2.67 -9.47
N LEU A 199 17.17 -2.39 -10.73
CA LEU A 199 16.54 -1.32 -11.50
C LEU A 199 15.04 -1.55 -11.65
N SER A 200 14.61 -2.77 -12.01
CA SER A 200 13.18 -3.09 -12.14
C SER A 200 12.41 -2.96 -10.82
N TYR A 201 13.07 -3.12 -9.68
CA TYR A 201 12.45 -2.95 -8.36
C TYR A 201 12.32 -1.50 -7.93
N PHE A 202 13.29 -0.62 -8.23
CA PHE A 202 13.21 0.80 -7.86
C PHE A 202 12.41 1.63 -8.87
N PHE A 203 12.55 1.35 -10.17
CA PHE A 203 11.85 2.03 -11.26
C PHE A 203 10.52 1.33 -11.59
N LEU A 204 9.57 1.42 -10.66
CA LEU A 204 8.20 0.91 -10.87
C LEU A 204 7.36 1.96 -11.59
N LEU A 205 6.96 1.68 -12.83
CA LEU A 205 6.17 2.58 -13.69
C LEU A 205 5.03 3.34 -12.97
N PRO A 206 4.10 2.70 -12.23
CA PRO A 206 2.98 3.42 -11.60
C PRO A 206 3.41 4.38 -10.47
N ASN A 207 4.63 4.28 -9.96
CA ASN A 207 5.10 5.10 -8.85
C ASN A 207 5.21 6.59 -9.21
N TYR A 208 5.35 6.91 -10.50
CA TYR A 208 5.46 8.28 -10.99
C TYR A 208 4.14 9.07 -10.91
N CYS A 209 3.00 8.38 -10.83
CA CYS A 209 1.68 9.03 -10.65
C CYS A 209 1.10 8.80 -9.24
N PHE A 210 1.58 7.80 -8.51
CA PHE A 210 1.16 7.50 -7.14
C PHE A 210 2.33 7.70 -6.18
N LEU A 211 2.54 8.95 -5.74
CA LEU A 211 3.62 9.29 -4.82
C LEU A 211 3.46 8.62 -3.44
N HIS A 212 2.22 8.41 -3.00
CA HIS A 212 1.93 7.47 -1.92
C HIS A 212 1.81 6.07 -2.51
N PHE A 213 2.87 5.26 -2.38
CA PHE A 213 3.01 3.97 -3.06
C PHE A 213 3.06 2.80 -2.05
N PRO A 214 2.50 1.61 -2.37
CA PRO A 214 2.63 0.45 -1.51
C PRO A 214 4.09 0.05 -1.31
N VAL A 215 4.48 -0.27 -0.07
CA VAL A 215 5.85 -0.73 0.24
C VAL A 215 6.04 -2.16 -0.25
N VAL A 216 6.37 -2.29 -1.53
CA VAL A 216 6.57 -3.58 -2.20
C VAL A 216 7.79 -4.28 -1.61
N ASP A 217 7.61 -5.52 -1.16
CA ASP A 217 8.70 -6.34 -0.66
C ASP A 217 9.57 -6.89 -1.80
N TYR A 218 10.89 -6.70 -1.73
CA TYR A 218 11.82 -7.09 -2.80
C TYR A 218 11.75 -8.59 -3.15
N ARG A 219 11.76 -9.48 -2.14
CA ARG A 219 11.72 -10.93 -2.42
C ARG A 219 10.38 -11.37 -2.98
N THR A 220 9.30 -10.80 -2.47
CA THR A 220 7.96 -11.06 -2.99
C THR A 220 7.86 -10.59 -4.44
N PHE A 221 8.40 -9.42 -4.76
CA PHE A 221 8.48 -8.89 -6.12
C PHE A 221 9.28 -9.78 -7.07
N GLN A 222 10.48 -10.22 -6.68
CA GLN A 222 11.31 -11.09 -7.51
C GLN A 222 10.70 -12.48 -7.70
N ARG A 223 10.15 -13.08 -6.62
CA ARG A 223 9.52 -14.40 -6.68
C ARG A 223 8.20 -14.39 -7.44
N GLY A 224 7.48 -13.27 -7.41
CA GLY A 224 6.21 -13.11 -8.11
C GLY A 224 6.35 -12.89 -9.62
N TYR A 225 7.57 -12.64 -10.12
CA TYR A 225 7.78 -12.38 -11.54
C TYR A 225 7.51 -13.63 -12.39
N PHE A 226 6.44 -13.58 -13.20
CA PHE A 226 5.90 -14.70 -13.99
C PHE A 226 5.72 -16.00 -13.18
N ALA A 227 5.35 -15.87 -11.89
CA ALA A 227 5.04 -17.02 -11.03
C ALA A 227 3.73 -17.75 -11.43
N ARG A 228 2.95 -17.15 -12.32
CA ARG A 228 1.75 -17.70 -12.94
C ARG A 228 1.76 -17.43 -14.44
N GLU A 229 0.94 -18.20 -15.15
CA GLU A 229 0.61 -17.99 -16.55
C GLU A 229 0.23 -16.52 -16.84
N VAL A 230 0.81 -15.96 -17.90
CA VAL A 230 0.81 -14.53 -18.23
C VAL A 230 -0.60 -13.94 -18.38
N HIS A 231 -1.52 -14.64 -19.05
CA HIS A 231 -2.87 -14.11 -19.26
C HIS A 231 -3.68 -14.14 -17.96
N ALA A 232 -3.54 -15.20 -17.15
CA ALA A 232 -4.17 -15.28 -15.84
C ALA A 232 -3.67 -14.17 -14.90
N LEU A 233 -2.39 -13.85 -14.98
CA LEU A 233 -1.76 -12.77 -14.24
C LEU A 233 -2.27 -11.40 -14.69
N GLN A 234 -2.26 -11.12 -15.99
CA GLN A 234 -2.75 -9.88 -16.57
C GLN A 234 -4.24 -9.65 -16.26
N ARG A 235 -5.09 -10.69 -16.39
CA ARG A 235 -6.50 -10.62 -15.95
C ARG A 235 -6.66 -10.32 -14.46
N ALA A 236 -5.76 -10.84 -13.61
CA ALA A 236 -5.75 -10.49 -12.19
C ALA A 236 -5.39 -9.02 -11.98
N GLY A 237 -4.43 -8.50 -12.75
CA GLY A 237 -4.07 -7.09 -12.79
C GLY A 237 -5.24 -6.19 -13.16
N LEU A 238 -5.93 -6.52 -14.26
CA LEU A 238 -7.12 -5.79 -14.71
C LEU A 238 -8.25 -5.80 -13.67
N ARG A 239 -8.50 -6.93 -13.00
CA ARG A 239 -9.45 -6.98 -11.87
C ARG A 239 -9.05 -6.07 -10.71
N MET A 240 -7.76 -5.98 -10.40
CA MET A 240 -7.28 -5.02 -9.40
C MET A 240 -7.50 -3.59 -9.87
N MET A 241 -7.14 -3.24 -11.11
CA MET A 241 -7.37 -1.90 -11.66
C MET A 241 -8.86 -1.54 -11.67
N PHE A 242 -9.74 -2.47 -12.03
CA PHE A 242 -11.19 -2.26 -11.97
C PHE A 242 -11.67 -1.96 -10.53
N ARG A 243 -11.26 -2.78 -9.54
CA ARG A 243 -11.55 -2.49 -8.11
C ARG A 243 -11.03 -1.12 -7.69
N GLY A 244 -9.82 -0.77 -8.14
CA GLY A 244 -9.23 0.55 -7.90
C GLY A 244 -10.07 1.67 -8.48
N THR A 245 -10.61 1.48 -9.69
CA THR A 245 -11.49 2.43 -10.37
C THR A 245 -12.75 2.68 -9.56
N VAL A 246 -13.41 1.61 -9.10
CA VAL A 246 -14.61 1.70 -8.26
C VAL A 246 -14.31 2.46 -6.96
N HIS A 247 -13.20 2.14 -6.29
CA HIS A 247 -12.80 2.85 -5.07
C HIS A 247 -12.56 4.35 -5.31
N LEU A 248 -11.93 4.72 -6.44
CA LEU A 248 -11.65 6.13 -6.78
C LEU A 248 -12.92 6.90 -7.16
N LEU A 249 -13.87 6.25 -7.83
CA LEU A 249 -15.18 6.85 -8.13
C LEU A 249 -16.00 7.04 -6.84
N LEU A 250 -16.05 6.04 -5.96
CA LEU A 250 -16.71 6.16 -4.66
C LEU A 250 -16.05 7.21 -3.77
N TYR A 251 -14.71 7.29 -3.78
CA TYR A 251 -13.99 8.36 -3.10
C TYR A 251 -14.45 9.74 -3.58
N ARG A 252 -14.62 9.93 -4.90
CA ARG A 252 -15.08 11.22 -5.46
C ARG A 252 -16.51 11.54 -5.07
N LEU A 253 -17.40 10.56 -5.14
CA LEU A 253 -18.77 10.72 -4.66
C LEU A 253 -18.78 11.18 -3.20
N VAL A 254 -18.01 10.49 -2.34
CA VAL A 254 -17.89 10.87 -0.92
C VAL A 254 -17.31 12.27 -0.79
N TYR A 255 -16.20 12.56 -1.46
CA TYR A 255 -15.46 13.81 -1.28
C TYR A 255 -16.20 15.04 -1.80
N HIS A 256 -16.92 14.92 -2.91
CA HIS A 256 -17.61 16.05 -3.56
C HIS A 256 -19.07 16.21 -3.12
N GLU A 257 -19.79 15.10 -2.88
CA GLU A 257 -21.24 15.16 -2.67
C GLU A 257 -21.66 14.87 -1.22
N LEU A 258 -20.86 14.13 -0.44
CA LEU A 258 -21.29 13.61 0.88
C LEU A 258 -20.45 14.10 2.06
N LEU A 259 -19.25 14.61 1.82
CA LEU A 259 -18.32 15.01 2.88
C LEU A 259 -18.80 16.31 3.50
N ILE A 260 -19.21 16.22 4.76
CA ILE A 260 -19.54 17.38 5.59
C ILE A 260 -18.23 18.01 6.09
N PRO A 261 -18.02 19.33 5.97
CA PRO A 261 -16.89 20.01 6.61
C PRO A 261 -16.98 19.98 8.15
N ALA A 262 -15.84 20.00 8.83
CA ALA A 262 -15.81 19.92 10.29
C ALA A 262 -16.50 21.11 10.98
N GLU A 263 -16.53 22.27 10.31
CA GLU A 263 -17.16 23.51 10.77
C GLU A 263 -18.69 23.44 10.73
N GLU A 264 -19.25 22.59 9.87
CA GLU A 264 -20.69 22.41 9.64
C GLU A 264 -21.31 21.34 10.54
N VAL A 265 -20.51 20.67 11.37
CA VAL A 265 -21.02 19.73 12.37
C VAL A 265 -21.79 20.50 13.46
N ARG A 266 -23.09 20.23 13.57
CA ARG A 266 -24.03 20.91 14.49
C ARG A 266 -24.81 19.97 15.42
N ASN A 267 -24.96 18.71 15.03
CA ASN A 267 -25.78 17.73 15.75
C ASN A 267 -25.30 16.29 15.49
N ALA A 268 -25.97 15.30 16.09
CA ALA A 268 -25.53 13.90 16.03
C ALA A 268 -25.57 13.32 14.61
N ALA A 269 -26.52 13.74 13.77
CA ALA A 269 -26.64 13.27 12.39
C ALA A 269 -25.49 13.78 11.52
N THR A 270 -25.21 15.08 11.58
CA THR A 270 -24.08 15.71 10.86
C THR A 270 -22.73 15.20 11.36
N LEU A 271 -22.60 14.91 12.66
CA LEU A 271 -21.41 14.26 13.22
C LEU A 271 -21.23 12.84 12.68
N ALA A 272 -22.29 12.02 12.67
CA ALA A 272 -22.22 10.67 12.12
C ALA A 272 -21.84 10.67 10.63
N GLY A 273 -22.44 11.59 9.85
CA GLY A 273 -22.10 11.82 8.45
C GLY A 273 -20.63 12.18 8.28
N TYR A 274 -20.12 13.16 9.05
CA TYR A 274 -18.71 13.54 9.06
C TYR A 274 -17.80 12.34 9.36
N LEU A 275 -18.04 11.59 10.44
CA LEU A 275 -17.20 10.47 10.86
C LEU A 275 -17.12 9.38 9.79
N VAL A 276 -18.26 9.00 9.20
CA VAL A 276 -18.33 7.99 8.15
C VAL A 276 -17.63 8.47 6.88
N CYS A 277 -17.99 9.65 6.38
CA CYS A 277 -17.47 10.20 5.13
C CYS A 277 -15.97 10.47 5.23
N ASN A 278 -15.50 11.04 6.34
CA ASN A 278 -14.08 11.29 6.59
C ASN A 278 -13.28 9.97 6.57
N TYR A 279 -13.79 8.90 7.18
CA TYR A 279 -13.14 7.59 7.11
C TYR A 279 -13.13 7.02 5.69
N LEU A 280 -14.23 7.18 4.94
CA LEU A 280 -14.35 6.72 3.56
C LEU A 280 -13.42 7.46 2.59
N LEU A 281 -12.86 8.62 2.95
CA LEU A 281 -11.80 9.27 2.15
C LEU A 281 -10.58 8.35 1.94
N TYR A 282 -10.37 7.36 2.82
CA TYR A 282 -9.33 6.34 2.64
C TYR A 282 -9.51 5.49 1.37
N LEU A 283 -10.71 5.46 0.77
CA LEU A 283 -10.95 4.82 -0.53
C LEU A 283 -10.00 5.34 -1.61
N ARG A 284 -9.53 6.59 -1.53
CA ARG A 284 -8.50 7.12 -2.44
C ARG A 284 -7.22 6.30 -2.37
N VAL A 285 -6.66 6.14 -1.17
CA VAL A 285 -5.42 5.38 -0.94
C VAL A 285 -5.61 3.92 -1.38
N SER A 286 -6.74 3.33 -1.00
CA SER A 286 -7.05 1.96 -1.40
C SER A 286 -7.16 1.80 -2.91
N GLY A 287 -7.82 2.74 -3.59
CA GLY A 287 -7.99 2.75 -5.03
C GLY A 287 -6.66 2.89 -5.77
N GLN A 288 -5.82 3.84 -5.37
CA GLN A 288 -4.50 4.07 -5.93
C GLN A 288 -3.59 2.85 -5.79
N PHE A 289 -3.61 2.16 -4.65
CA PHE A 289 -2.80 0.95 -4.44
C PHE A 289 -3.26 -0.19 -5.35
N HIS A 290 -4.57 -0.40 -5.52
CA HIS A 290 -5.09 -1.40 -6.45
C HIS A 290 -4.71 -1.09 -7.90
N MET A 291 -4.75 0.19 -8.30
CA MET A 291 -4.30 0.63 -9.62
C MET A 291 -2.81 0.35 -9.83
N ALA A 292 -1.97 0.76 -8.88
CA ALA A 292 -0.52 0.57 -8.94
C ALA A 292 -0.14 -0.90 -9.05
N CYS A 293 -0.62 -1.74 -8.13
CA CYS A 293 -0.32 -3.17 -8.16
C CYS A 293 -0.93 -3.86 -9.39
N GLY A 294 -2.13 -3.45 -9.82
CA GLY A 294 -2.77 -3.98 -11.01
C GLY A 294 -1.97 -3.70 -12.29
N MET A 295 -1.42 -2.50 -12.43
CA MET A 295 -0.52 -2.14 -13.54
C MET A 295 0.75 -3.00 -13.55
N LEU A 296 1.35 -3.26 -12.38
CA LEU A 296 2.54 -4.12 -12.28
C LEU A 296 2.26 -5.59 -12.68
N HIS A 297 1.06 -6.09 -12.41
CA HIS A 297 0.65 -7.42 -12.87
C HIS A 297 0.61 -7.53 -14.40
N LEU A 298 0.30 -6.44 -15.11
CA LEU A 298 0.30 -6.44 -16.59
C LEU A 298 1.68 -6.81 -17.15
N PHE A 299 2.75 -6.42 -16.44
CA PHE A 299 4.15 -6.62 -16.81
C PHE A 299 4.80 -7.85 -16.16
N GLY A 300 4.02 -8.77 -15.61
CA GLY A 300 4.57 -10.02 -15.09
C GLY A 300 4.79 -10.07 -13.58
N PHE A 301 4.61 -8.96 -12.84
CA PHE A 301 4.87 -8.93 -11.40
C PHE A 301 3.64 -9.36 -10.59
N GLN A 302 3.59 -10.62 -10.18
CA GLN A 302 2.53 -11.09 -9.29
C GLN A 302 2.72 -10.55 -7.88
N LEU A 303 1.76 -9.75 -7.44
CA LEU A 303 1.77 -9.11 -6.14
C LEU A 303 0.54 -9.49 -5.32
N PRO A 304 0.61 -9.48 -3.97
CA PRO A 304 -0.54 -9.76 -3.13
C PRO A 304 -1.63 -8.69 -3.27
N GLU A 305 -2.83 -8.99 -2.76
CA GLU A 305 -3.86 -7.97 -2.59
C GLU A 305 -3.37 -6.85 -1.67
N THR A 306 -3.81 -5.62 -1.93
CA THR A 306 -3.40 -4.43 -1.17
C THR A 306 -4.24 -4.25 0.08
N HIS A 307 -5.54 -4.54 -0.04
CA HIS A 307 -6.56 -4.37 0.99
C HIS A 307 -7.51 -5.59 0.98
N HIS A 308 -8.19 -5.86 2.09
CA HIS A 308 -9.13 -6.99 2.15
C HIS A 308 -10.33 -6.76 3.09
N HIS A 309 -11.41 -6.17 2.55
CA HIS A 309 -12.66 -5.90 3.27
C HIS A 309 -12.44 -5.27 4.65
N TYR A 310 -11.61 -4.22 4.70
CA TYR A 310 -11.16 -3.60 5.96
C TYR A 310 -12.28 -2.90 6.72
N LEU A 311 -13.31 -2.40 6.03
CA LEU A 311 -14.52 -1.84 6.65
C LEU A 311 -15.34 -2.89 7.42
N LEU A 312 -15.12 -4.18 7.16
CA LEU A 312 -15.81 -5.31 7.80
C LEU A 312 -14.94 -6.02 8.85
N ALA A 313 -13.91 -5.35 9.36
CA ALA A 313 -13.05 -5.90 10.40
C ALA A 313 -13.82 -6.11 11.71
N THR A 314 -13.61 -7.24 12.39
CA THR A 314 -14.30 -7.57 13.65
C THR A 314 -13.45 -7.29 14.89
N GLY A 315 -12.37 -6.52 14.74
CA GLY A 315 -11.42 -6.16 15.79
C GLY A 315 -10.20 -5.45 15.22
N PHE A 316 -9.40 -4.83 16.08
CA PHE A 316 -8.30 -3.93 15.70
C PHE A 316 -7.12 -4.67 15.08
N THR A 317 -6.76 -5.85 15.59
CA THR A 317 -5.74 -6.72 14.95
C THR A 317 -6.23 -7.20 13.58
N ASP A 318 -7.53 -7.44 13.42
CA ASP A 318 -8.08 -7.84 12.11
C ASP A 318 -8.07 -6.67 11.12
N TYR A 319 -8.43 -5.47 11.59
CA TYR A 319 -8.34 -4.22 10.84
C TYR A 319 -6.92 -3.95 10.34
N TRP A 320 -5.92 -3.97 11.25
CA TRP A 320 -4.51 -3.76 10.94
C TRP A 320 -3.99 -4.71 9.85
N ARG A 321 -4.46 -5.96 9.83
CA ARG A 321 -4.06 -6.95 8.82
C ARG A 321 -4.70 -6.72 7.44
N ARG A 322 -5.74 -5.90 7.33
CA ARG A 322 -6.58 -5.76 6.13
C ARG A 322 -6.51 -4.39 5.48
N ILE A 323 -6.27 -3.35 6.27
CA ILE A 323 -6.32 -1.96 5.80
C ILE A 323 -5.11 -1.60 4.94
N ASN A 324 -3.90 -2.07 5.25
CA ASN A 324 -2.74 -1.83 4.42
C ASN A 324 -1.80 -3.04 4.54
N ILE A 325 -2.01 -4.02 3.68
CA ILE A 325 -1.31 -5.32 3.76
C ILE A 325 0.20 -5.13 3.58
N TYR A 326 0.60 -4.25 2.65
CA TYR A 326 2.00 -3.96 2.35
C TYR A 326 2.71 -3.31 3.54
N TRP A 327 2.10 -2.30 4.15
CA TRP A 327 2.64 -1.67 5.36
C TRP A 327 2.75 -2.66 6.51
N LYS A 328 1.69 -3.44 6.74
CA LYS A 328 1.70 -4.49 7.76
C LYS A 328 2.77 -5.54 7.49
N ASP A 329 3.04 -5.93 6.25
CA ASP A 329 4.08 -6.91 5.90
C ASP A 329 5.48 -6.32 6.10
N PHE A 330 5.68 -5.07 5.71
CA PHE A 330 6.89 -4.30 5.97
C PHE A 330 7.19 -4.22 7.47
N MET A 331 6.23 -3.81 8.30
CA MET A 331 6.38 -3.72 9.76
C MET A 331 6.66 -5.08 10.40
N VAL A 332 6.00 -6.14 9.93
CA VAL A 332 6.24 -7.49 10.45
C VAL A 332 7.67 -7.93 10.18
N ARG A 333 8.18 -7.67 8.97
CA ARG A 333 9.51 -8.07 8.54
C ARG A 333 10.62 -7.28 9.25
N ILE A 334 10.50 -5.96 9.25
CA ILE A 334 11.59 -5.05 9.66
C ILE A 334 11.60 -4.80 11.17
N VAL A 335 10.43 -4.83 11.83
CA VAL A 335 10.31 -4.45 13.24
C VAL A 335 9.83 -5.62 14.10
N PHE A 336 8.63 -6.15 13.83
CA PHE A 336 7.98 -7.12 14.72
C PHE A 336 8.80 -8.39 14.92
N ASN A 337 9.14 -9.08 13.83
CA ASN A 337 9.86 -10.36 13.89
C ASN A 337 11.23 -10.20 14.58
N PRO A 338 12.08 -9.22 14.20
CA PRO A 338 13.34 -8.98 14.91
C PRO A 338 13.18 -8.75 16.41
N VAL A 339 12.14 -8.02 16.86
CA VAL A 339 11.89 -7.79 18.29
C VAL A 339 11.47 -9.09 18.99
N VAL A 340 10.52 -9.84 18.42
CA VAL A 340 10.08 -11.13 18.97
C VAL A 340 11.25 -12.11 19.08
N PHE A 341 12.08 -12.23 18.04
CA PHE A 341 13.22 -13.15 18.05
C PHE A 341 14.30 -12.77 19.07
N ARG A 342 14.54 -11.47 19.29
CA ARG A 342 15.44 -10.99 20.36
C ARG A 342 14.89 -11.31 21.75
N LEU A 343 13.57 -11.27 21.91
CA LEU A 343 12.88 -11.57 23.17
C LEU A 343 12.45 -13.04 23.32
N LYS A 344 12.98 -13.96 22.50
CA LYS A 344 12.58 -15.39 22.50
C LYS A 344 12.73 -16.11 23.84
N ARG A 345 13.54 -15.58 24.76
CA ARG A 345 13.75 -16.11 26.13
C ARG A 345 12.72 -15.58 27.15
N ARG A 346 11.91 -14.59 26.79
CA ARG A 346 10.87 -14.01 27.64
C ARG A 346 9.52 -14.73 27.42
N PRO A 347 8.57 -14.64 28.37
CA PRO A 347 7.23 -15.17 28.17
C PRO A 347 6.58 -14.62 26.89
N GLN A 348 5.89 -15.47 26.13
CA GLN A 348 5.30 -15.12 24.84
C GLN A 348 4.43 -13.84 24.88
N PRO A 349 3.54 -13.64 25.88
CA PRO A 349 2.72 -12.42 25.95
C PRO A 349 3.57 -11.14 26.03
N VAL A 350 4.70 -11.18 26.75
CA VAL A 350 5.63 -10.05 26.90
C VAL A 350 6.34 -9.75 25.58
N ALA A 351 6.83 -10.79 24.89
CA ALA A 351 7.48 -10.62 23.59
C ALA A 351 6.53 -10.03 22.54
N LEU A 352 5.27 -10.50 22.51
CA LEU A 352 4.23 -9.96 21.63
C LEU A 352 3.85 -8.53 21.98
N ALA A 353 3.80 -8.19 23.27
CA ALA A 353 3.51 -6.83 23.72
C ALA A 353 4.59 -5.85 23.26
N ALA A 354 5.86 -6.17 23.57
CA ALA A 354 7.00 -5.33 23.20
C ALA A 354 7.11 -5.16 21.67
N ALA A 355 6.90 -6.23 20.90
CA ALA A 355 6.93 -6.15 19.45
C ALA A 355 5.78 -5.31 18.87
N THR A 356 4.58 -5.39 19.47
CA THR A 356 3.43 -4.57 19.04
C THR A 356 3.68 -3.09 19.32
N LEU A 357 4.15 -2.74 20.53
CA LEU A 357 4.51 -1.36 20.89
C LEU A 357 5.59 -0.81 19.95
N ALA A 358 6.64 -1.60 19.68
CA ALA A 358 7.69 -1.20 18.75
C ALA A 358 7.16 -0.96 17.32
N VAL A 359 6.22 -1.77 16.83
CA VAL A 359 5.58 -1.59 15.52
C VAL A 359 4.81 -0.28 15.44
N PHE A 360 4.02 0.07 16.45
CA PHE A 360 3.21 1.29 16.42
C PHE A 360 4.06 2.56 16.61
N LEU A 361 5.07 2.51 17.49
CA LEU A 361 6.05 3.59 17.61
C LEU A 361 6.81 3.79 16.28
N SER A 362 7.29 2.71 15.68
CA SER A 362 7.97 2.78 14.38
C SER A 362 7.03 3.26 13.28
N THR A 363 5.76 2.88 13.31
CA THR A 363 4.75 3.32 12.34
C THR A 363 4.55 4.83 12.41
N TRP A 364 4.42 5.40 13.61
CA TRP A 364 4.30 6.85 13.80
C TRP A 364 5.54 7.59 13.26
N LEU A 365 6.75 7.16 13.65
CA LEU A 365 8.00 7.79 13.20
C LEU A 365 8.19 7.69 11.68
N LEU A 366 7.89 6.53 11.09
CA LEU A 366 8.02 6.32 9.66
C LEU A 366 6.93 7.05 8.87
N HIS A 367 5.75 7.25 9.45
CA HIS A 367 4.72 8.10 8.87
C HIS A 367 5.17 9.58 8.87
N ALA A 368 5.80 10.06 9.94
CA ALA A 368 6.40 11.39 9.97
C ALA A 368 7.55 11.53 8.95
N TYR A 369 8.41 10.51 8.82
CA TYR A 369 9.44 10.45 7.79
C TYR A 369 8.87 10.52 6.37
N GLN A 370 7.80 9.77 6.07
CA GLN A 370 7.10 9.86 4.78
C GLN A 370 6.49 11.24 4.55
N SER A 371 5.90 11.84 5.59
CA SER A 371 5.31 13.18 5.52
C SER A 371 6.35 14.23 5.15
N PHE A 372 7.53 14.17 5.77
CA PHE A 372 8.63 15.08 5.47
C PHE A 372 9.00 15.04 3.99
N TRP A 373 9.19 13.84 3.42
CA TRP A 373 9.60 13.72 2.03
C TRP A 373 8.53 14.06 1.01
N LEU A 374 7.25 13.79 1.31
CA LEU A 374 6.17 14.00 0.35
C LEU A 374 5.51 15.38 0.47
N ARG A 375 5.56 15.99 1.66
CA ARG A 375 4.87 17.26 1.96
C ARG A 375 5.80 18.37 2.46
N GLY A 376 7.07 18.06 2.76
CA GLY A 376 8.01 19.01 3.34
C GLY A 376 7.82 19.27 4.83
N THR A 377 6.86 18.62 5.49
CA THR A 377 6.53 18.85 6.90
C THR A 377 6.56 17.55 7.72
N TRP A 378 7.06 17.66 8.95
CA TRP A 378 7.06 16.55 9.89
C TRP A 378 5.66 16.34 10.47
N GLY A 379 5.08 15.17 10.24
CA GLY A 379 3.79 14.75 10.82
C GLY A 379 3.92 14.26 12.26
N LEU A 380 4.45 15.10 13.16
CA LEU A 380 4.68 14.80 14.58
C LEU A 380 3.69 15.54 15.49
N GLY A 381 2.49 15.88 14.98
CA GLY A 381 1.48 16.57 15.76
C GLY A 381 0.88 15.69 16.88
N ALA A 382 0.24 16.34 17.85
CA ALA A 382 -0.51 15.63 18.89
C ALA A 382 -1.60 14.69 18.33
N PRO A 383 -2.37 15.08 17.29
CA PRO A 383 -3.32 14.16 16.65
C PRO A 383 -2.67 12.89 16.07
N ASP A 384 -1.50 13.01 15.42
CA ASP A 384 -0.74 11.87 14.90
C ASP A 384 -0.33 10.92 16.03
N ALA A 385 0.28 11.47 17.10
CA ALA A 385 0.75 10.70 18.24
C ALA A 385 -0.40 9.93 18.92
N LEU A 386 -1.54 10.61 19.13
CA LEU A 386 -2.72 10.01 19.74
C LEU A 386 -3.35 8.94 18.85
N PHE A 387 -3.47 9.19 17.54
CA PHE A 387 -4.01 8.21 16.60
C PHE A 387 -3.23 6.89 16.65
N TRP A 388 -1.91 6.96 16.48
CA TRP A 388 -1.05 5.78 16.49
C TRP A 388 -0.95 5.13 17.87
N GLY A 389 -0.92 5.95 18.94
CA GLY A 389 -0.88 5.48 20.32
C GLY A 389 -2.15 4.70 20.70
N ILE A 390 -3.33 5.28 20.48
CA ILE A 390 -4.61 4.65 20.80
C ILE A 390 -4.80 3.38 19.96
N LEU A 391 -4.58 3.45 18.65
CA LEU A 391 -4.68 2.26 17.79
C LEU A 391 -3.70 1.16 18.23
N GLY A 392 -2.48 1.54 18.62
CA GLY A 392 -1.47 0.62 19.13
C GLY A 392 -1.88 -0.08 20.42
N VAL A 393 -2.47 0.65 21.37
CA VAL A 393 -3.02 0.08 22.60
C VAL A 393 -4.18 -0.87 22.30
N LEU A 394 -5.11 -0.48 21.42
CA LEU A 394 -6.25 -1.32 21.03
C LEU A 394 -5.81 -2.64 20.36
N VAL A 395 -4.82 -2.56 19.46
CA VAL A 395 -4.22 -3.77 18.86
C VAL A 395 -3.48 -4.59 19.89
N LEU A 396 -2.72 -3.96 20.80
CA LEU A 396 -2.04 -4.64 21.89
C LEU A 396 -3.02 -5.44 22.75
N ILE A 397 -4.12 -4.82 23.17
CA ILE A 397 -5.18 -5.49 23.94
C ILE A 397 -5.71 -6.70 23.17
N ASN A 398 -6.04 -6.55 21.88
CA ASN A 398 -6.50 -7.68 21.05
C ASN A 398 -5.44 -8.79 20.94
N VAL A 399 -4.16 -8.45 20.76
CA VAL A 399 -3.06 -9.43 20.71
C VAL A 399 -2.94 -10.19 22.03
N GLN A 400 -3.06 -9.51 23.17
CA GLN A 400 -2.98 -10.15 24.48
C GLN A 400 -4.19 -11.05 24.75
N LEU A 401 -5.40 -10.62 24.37
CA LEU A 401 -6.60 -11.44 24.47
C LEU A 401 -6.51 -12.68 23.57
N ASP A 402 -6.03 -12.52 22.34
CA ASP A 402 -5.80 -13.63 21.40
C ASP A 402 -4.74 -14.62 21.91
N ALA A 403 -3.71 -14.13 22.60
CA ALA A 403 -2.66 -14.98 23.19
C ALA A 403 -3.14 -15.77 24.41
N ARG A 404 -4.10 -15.23 25.17
CA ARG A 404 -4.68 -15.88 26.36
C ARG A 404 -5.86 -16.81 26.04
N GLY A 405 -6.54 -16.59 24.92
CA GLY A 405 -7.71 -17.37 24.51
C GLY A 405 -7.33 -18.69 23.82
N THR A 406 -7.76 -19.82 24.39
CA THR A 406 -7.80 -21.11 23.68
C THR A 406 -8.90 -21.04 22.62
N ARG A 407 -8.52 -20.79 21.37
CA ARG A 407 -9.49 -20.70 20.26
C ARG A 407 -10.05 -22.09 19.95
N ALA A 408 -11.13 -22.48 20.62
CA ALA A 408 -11.89 -23.68 20.29
C ALA A 408 -12.38 -23.58 18.83
N ARG A 409 -12.01 -24.55 18.01
CA ARG A 409 -12.25 -24.55 16.56
C ARG A 409 -13.73 -24.84 16.34
N ALA A 410 -14.51 -23.84 15.92
CA ALA A 410 -15.89 -24.09 15.49
C ALA A 410 -15.87 -24.93 14.18
N PRO A 411 -16.71 -25.97 14.05
CA PRO A 411 -16.79 -26.78 12.84
C PRO A 411 -17.15 -25.92 11.63
N ARG A 412 -16.46 -26.16 10.51
CA ARG A 412 -16.49 -25.37 9.27
C ARG A 412 -17.83 -25.41 8.51
N SER A 413 -18.77 -26.27 8.92
CA SER A 413 -19.99 -26.62 8.17
C SER A 413 -21.29 -26.18 8.83
N ALA A 414 -21.27 -25.55 10.00
CA ALA A 414 -22.50 -25.08 10.64
C ALA A 414 -22.94 -23.73 10.05
N THR A 415 -24.19 -23.64 9.59
CA THR A 415 -24.86 -22.35 9.34
C THR A 415 -24.70 -21.46 10.58
N PRO A 416 -24.25 -20.20 10.41
CA PRO A 416 -23.99 -19.35 11.55
C PRO A 416 -25.30 -19.06 12.27
N SER A 417 -25.37 -19.39 13.57
CA SER A 417 -26.55 -19.08 14.37
C SER A 417 -26.83 -17.57 14.37
N PRO A 418 -28.10 -17.13 14.48
CA PRO A 418 -28.45 -15.71 14.51
C PRO A 418 -27.64 -14.92 15.55
N ARG A 419 -27.42 -15.52 16.73
CA ARG A 419 -26.56 -14.96 17.79
C ARG A 419 -25.12 -14.72 17.31
N ARG A 420 -24.51 -15.66 16.56
CA ARG A 420 -23.15 -15.50 16.02
C ARG A 420 -23.09 -14.39 14.98
N VAL A 421 -24.12 -14.25 14.14
CA VAL A 421 -24.22 -13.17 13.17
C VAL A 421 -24.37 -11.82 13.87
N ALA A 422 -25.26 -11.71 14.86
CA ALA A 422 -25.46 -10.49 15.66
C ALA A 422 -24.17 -10.06 16.39
N VAL A 423 -23.48 -10.99 17.06
CA VAL A 423 -22.19 -10.72 17.71
C VAL A 423 -21.15 -10.25 16.69
N ARG A 424 -21.11 -10.84 15.50
CA ARG A 424 -20.20 -10.41 14.45
C ARG A 424 -20.55 -9.00 13.95
N ALA A 425 -21.82 -8.70 13.72
CA ALA A 425 -22.29 -7.39 13.29
C ALA A 425 -21.93 -6.32 14.32
N LEU A 426 -22.17 -6.57 15.62
CA LEU A 426 -21.78 -5.67 16.70
C LEU A 426 -20.27 -5.42 16.75
N LYS A 427 -19.45 -6.47 16.54
CA LYS A 427 -17.99 -6.32 16.44
C LYS A 427 -17.57 -5.47 15.24
N VAL A 428 -18.22 -5.65 14.10
CA VAL A 428 -17.95 -4.82 12.91
C VAL A 428 -18.33 -3.37 13.21
N ALA A 429 -19.54 -3.12 13.70
CA ALA A 429 -20.02 -1.78 14.03
C ALA A 429 -19.09 -1.09 15.04
N GLY A 430 -18.76 -1.74 16.15
CA GLY A 430 -17.86 -1.18 17.17
C GLY A 430 -16.45 -0.90 16.64
N THR A 431 -15.89 -1.79 15.81
CA THR A 431 -14.58 -1.58 15.20
C THR A 431 -14.64 -0.41 14.20
N PHE A 432 -15.65 -0.39 13.34
CA PHE A 432 -15.86 0.66 12.35
C PHE A 432 -16.00 2.04 13.01
N THR A 433 -16.91 2.17 13.99
CA THR A 433 -17.14 3.44 14.70
C THR A 433 -15.89 3.92 15.41
N THR A 434 -15.15 3.02 16.06
CA THR A 434 -13.89 3.40 16.73
C THR A 434 -12.84 3.89 15.73
N ILE A 435 -12.70 3.20 14.59
CA ILE A 435 -11.75 3.59 13.56
C ILE A 435 -12.17 4.90 12.88
N ALA A 436 -13.47 5.11 12.63
CA ALA A 436 -13.98 6.37 12.08
C ALA A 436 -13.71 7.54 13.02
N LEU A 437 -13.91 7.34 14.32
CA LEU A 437 -13.57 8.32 15.36
C LEU A 437 -12.06 8.60 15.39
N LEU A 438 -11.22 7.57 15.34
CA LEU A 438 -9.76 7.77 15.28
C LEU A 438 -9.33 8.50 14.00
N TRP A 439 -9.93 8.18 12.85
CA TRP A 439 -9.66 8.91 11.60
C TRP A 439 -10.04 10.38 11.69
N SER A 440 -11.16 10.71 12.34
CA SER A 440 -11.54 12.11 12.58
C SER A 440 -10.53 12.86 13.45
N LEU A 441 -10.01 12.21 14.49
CA LEU A 441 -8.95 12.77 15.32
C LEU A 441 -7.70 13.05 14.48
N TRP A 442 -7.25 12.06 13.72
CA TRP A 442 -6.04 12.18 12.91
C TRP A 442 -6.13 13.24 11.81
N SER A 443 -7.34 13.47 11.28
CA SER A 443 -7.57 14.47 10.23
C SER A 443 -7.76 15.89 10.78
N SER A 444 -7.88 16.04 12.11
CA SER A 444 -8.14 17.33 12.73
C SER A 444 -6.87 18.17 12.87
N PRO A 445 -6.95 19.52 12.73
CA PRO A 445 -5.80 20.40 12.87
C PRO A 445 -5.16 20.35 14.27
N SER A 446 -5.99 20.15 15.30
CA SER A 446 -5.57 20.02 16.69
C SER A 446 -6.54 19.15 17.47
N VAL A 447 -6.13 18.70 18.65
CA VAL A 447 -7.01 17.95 19.57
C VAL A 447 -8.15 18.84 20.07
N GLY A 448 -7.90 20.14 20.28
CA GLY A 448 -8.93 21.11 20.69
C GLY A 448 -10.03 21.24 19.63
N ALA A 449 -9.65 21.45 18.37
CA ALA A 449 -10.60 21.55 17.26
C ALA A 449 -11.44 20.26 17.10
N TRP A 450 -10.81 19.10 17.31
CA TRP A 450 -11.51 17.83 17.30
C TRP A 450 -12.54 17.70 18.44
N LEU A 451 -12.16 18.07 19.67
CA LEU A 451 -13.06 18.05 20.82
C LEU A 451 -14.21 19.04 20.66
N GLU A 452 -13.96 20.23 20.11
CA GLU A 452 -15.00 21.22 19.80
C GLU A 452 -16.00 20.67 18.78
N MET A 453 -15.51 20.04 17.70
CA MET A 453 -16.37 19.39 16.70
C MET A 453 -17.23 18.29 17.33
N LEU A 454 -16.63 17.44 18.17
CA LEU A 454 -17.38 16.41 18.91
C LEU A 454 -18.40 17.02 19.86
N HIS A 455 -18.03 18.09 20.57
CA HIS A 455 -18.94 18.76 21.50
C HIS A 455 -20.12 19.38 20.76
N ARG A 456 -19.90 20.06 19.63
CA ARG A 456 -20.97 20.57 18.76
C ARG A 456 -21.87 19.45 18.27
N GLY A 457 -21.30 18.36 17.77
CA GLY A 457 -22.06 17.22 17.26
C GLY A 457 -22.79 16.41 18.34
N ALA A 458 -22.30 16.42 19.58
CA ALA A 458 -22.90 15.71 20.71
C ALA A 458 -24.00 16.53 21.41
N ARG A 459 -24.17 17.82 21.07
CA ARG A 459 -25.35 18.56 21.50
C ARG A 459 -26.58 17.86 20.95
N ILE A 460 -27.39 17.32 21.85
CA ILE A 460 -28.71 16.82 21.52
C ILE A 460 -29.47 18.03 20.99
N ALA A 461 -30.09 17.91 19.81
CA ALA A 461 -30.98 18.93 19.31
C ALA A 461 -32.12 19.08 20.33
N ASP A 462 -32.07 20.14 21.13
CA ASP A 462 -33.21 20.57 21.93
C ASP A 462 -34.26 21.16 20.96
N SER A 463 -34.96 20.30 20.23
CA SER A 463 -36.34 20.53 19.74
C SER A 463 -36.74 19.51 18.66
N ALA A 464 -38.00 19.08 18.70
CA ALA A 464 -38.65 18.18 17.75
C ALA A 464 -38.74 18.72 16.29
N THR A 465 -38.20 19.91 16.03
CA THR A 465 -38.17 20.60 14.74
C THR A 465 -37.11 20.03 13.78
N ASP A 466 -35.93 19.64 14.30
CA ASP A 466 -34.78 19.25 13.46
C ASP A 466 -34.94 17.91 12.70
N ILE A 467 -35.72 16.97 13.24
CA ILE A 467 -35.93 15.66 12.58
C ILE A 467 -36.83 15.82 11.34
N ARG A 468 -37.76 16.78 11.36
CA ARG A 468 -38.67 17.06 10.25
C ARG A 468 -37.92 17.73 9.09
N ASP A 469 -36.99 18.62 9.41
CA ASP A 469 -36.14 19.30 8.43
C ASP A 469 -35.07 18.37 7.84
N LEU A 470 -34.58 17.39 8.62
CA LEU A 470 -33.66 16.36 8.10
C LEU A 470 -34.34 15.43 7.08
N VAL A 471 -35.60 15.03 7.34
CA VAL A 471 -36.38 14.21 6.39
C VAL A 471 -36.80 15.02 5.17
N ALA A 472 -37.17 16.29 5.34
CA ALA A 472 -37.51 17.19 4.22
C ALA A 472 -36.27 17.51 3.35
N GLY A 473 -35.10 17.72 3.95
CA GLY A 473 -33.85 17.98 3.25
C GLY A 473 -33.37 16.80 2.41
N MET A 474 -33.47 15.57 2.93
CA MET A 474 -33.13 14.35 2.19
C MET A 474 -34.10 14.02 1.05
N ILE A 475 -35.36 14.46 1.15
CA ILE A 475 -36.36 14.27 0.08
C ILE A 475 -36.19 15.34 -1.01
N SER A 476 -35.80 16.58 -0.65
CA SER A 476 -35.60 17.66 -1.63
C SER A 476 -34.31 17.56 -2.43
N SER A 477 -33.27 16.87 -1.93
CA SER A 477 -32.02 16.66 -2.67
C SER A 477 -32.04 15.44 -3.60
N ALA A 478 -33.14 14.67 -3.59
CA ALA A 478 -33.35 13.49 -4.42
C ALA A 478 -34.40 13.71 -5.53
N ALA A 479 -34.91 14.92 -5.69
CA ALA A 479 -35.73 15.41 -6.81
C ALA A 479 -34.93 16.47 -7.58
#